data_AF-A0A146G531-F1
#
_entry.id   AF-A0A146G531-F1
#
_cell.length_a   1.000
_cell.length_b   1.000
_cell.length_c   1.000
_cell.angle_alpha   90.00
_cell.angle_beta   90.00
_cell.angle_gamma   90.00
#
_symmetry.space_group_name_H-M   'P 1'
#
loop_
_entity.id
_entity.type
_entity.pdbx_description
1 polymer ?
#
loop_
_entity_poly.entity_id
_entity_poly.type
_entity_poly.pdbx_seq_one_letter_code
_entity_poly.pdbx_strand_id
1 'polypeptide(L)'
;MKLWISTILMLVSPVLANATMLYYLPFDQNGSASLANMGSVSGTATAVTGGGGGAAPTASTSVAPNLGSTYSERFTGSGVNAGTVVLPSSTTEFRLSSSSQKMTLSTWVYWNGALAAGQLSGVVNNYVSASNSGWGISITDVGEIRFNYGTGTSSTNRKSSTGAVVAGQWTLLTVTWDGSKANPLTFYANGLSLGSTATGASSLASNAEPIRLGVTTASTYNSLNGNMDDLAMWDTALGAGEVRALVTAPTLLNGYNAGVMNQLFLVAGGTSSSATIDALNWTQATGLNVSGRSLGDTWQSGGNYYMWLSGDALNAAGLVATSVPEPGTVVLLGLAAGVLLLRFSRRAKA
;
A
#
# COMPACT_ATOMS: atom_id res chain seq x y z
N MET A 1 8.73 -45.58 32.22
CA MET A 1 8.77 -45.16 30.81
C MET A 1 9.02 -43.65 30.79
N LYS A 2 10.26 -43.22 30.51
CA LYS A 2 10.64 -41.78 30.51
C LYS A 2 10.28 -41.20 29.14
N LEU A 3 9.23 -40.40 29.05
CA LEU A 3 8.89 -39.65 27.84
C LEU A 3 9.82 -38.44 27.75
N TRP A 4 10.73 -38.44 26.77
CA TRP A 4 11.46 -37.25 26.36
C TRP A 4 10.62 -36.55 25.29
N ILE A 5 10.05 -35.40 25.64
CA ILE A 5 9.40 -34.52 24.66
C ILE A 5 10.53 -33.67 24.07
N SER A 6 11.00 -34.03 22.88
CA SER A 6 11.84 -33.17 22.05
C SER A 6 11.00 -31.99 21.56
N THR A 7 11.15 -30.83 22.19
CA THR A 7 10.64 -29.57 21.66
C THR A 7 11.53 -29.16 20.49
N ILE A 8 11.15 -29.55 19.27
CA ILE A 8 11.64 -28.90 18.06
C ILE A 8 10.96 -27.52 18.03
N LEU A 9 11.67 -26.50 18.48
CA LEU A 9 11.29 -25.11 18.26
C LEU A 9 11.56 -24.80 16.77
N MET A 10 10.61 -25.14 15.89
CA MET A 10 10.58 -24.52 14.57
C MET A 10 10.24 -23.04 14.81
N LEU A 11 11.27 -22.19 14.80
CA LEU A 11 11.11 -20.76 14.54
C LEU A 11 10.57 -20.63 13.12
N VAL A 12 9.26 -20.80 12.97
CA VAL A 12 8.54 -20.33 11.79
C VAL A 12 8.41 -18.82 12.00
N SER A 13 9.46 -18.07 11.66
CA SER A 13 9.28 -16.64 11.44
C SER A 13 8.14 -16.52 10.42
N PRO A 14 7.02 -15.84 10.72
CA PRO A 14 5.98 -15.64 9.73
C PRO A 14 6.65 -14.87 8.59
N VAL A 15 6.89 -15.56 7.47
CA VAL A 15 7.45 -14.97 6.27
C VAL A 15 6.43 -13.94 5.81
N LEU A 16 6.68 -12.68 6.13
CA LEU A 16 5.97 -11.55 5.53
C LEU A 16 6.14 -11.70 4.02
N ALA A 17 5.03 -11.58 3.30
CA ALA A 17 5.02 -11.93 1.90
C ALA A 17 5.97 -11.01 1.13
N ASN A 18 6.78 -11.57 0.22
CA ASN A 18 7.62 -10.81 -0.69
C ASN A 18 6.72 -10.00 -1.63
N ALA A 19 6.33 -8.80 -1.19
CA ALA A 19 5.39 -7.94 -1.89
C ALA A 19 6.10 -7.22 -3.05
N THR A 20 5.70 -7.51 -4.29
CA THR A 20 6.12 -6.68 -5.43
C THR A 20 5.06 -5.62 -5.66
N MET A 21 5.41 -4.35 -5.42
CA MET A 21 4.54 -3.22 -5.78
C MET A 21 4.61 -2.99 -7.29
N LEU A 22 3.57 -3.39 -8.02
CA LEU A 22 3.52 -3.27 -9.48
C LEU A 22 3.18 -1.85 -9.92
N TYR A 23 2.23 -1.21 -9.24
CA TYR A 23 1.86 0.18 -9.49
C TYR A 23 2.01 1.00 -8.23
N TYR A 24 2.63 2.17 -8.37
CA TYR A 24 2.71 3.20 -7.36
C TYR A 24 2.59 4.57 -8.02
N LEU A 25 1.49 5.26 -7.77
CA LEU A 25 1.26 6.64 -8.20
C LEU A 25 1.13 7.49 -6.94
N PRO A 26 2.18 8.23 -6.53
CA PRO A 26 2.09 9.11 -5.37
C PRO A 26 1.13 10.28 -5.61
N PHE A 27 0.81 10.60 -6.88
CA PHE A 27 0.13 11.84 -7.28
C PHE A 27 0.81 13.11 -6.75
N ASP A 28 2.12 13.02 -6.52
CA ASP A 28 2.94 14.16 -6.14
C ASP A 28 4.39 13.95 -6.59
N GLN A 29 4.77 14.62 -7.68
CA GLN A 29 6.14 14.67 -8.15
C GLN A 29 6.35 15.91 -9.01
N ASN A 30 7.55 16.51 -8.93
CA ASN A 30 7.94 17.66 -9.76
C ASN A 30 6.96 18.84 -9.68
N GLY A 31 6.32 19.04 -8.52
CA GLY A 31 5.38 20.13 -8.29
C GLY A 31 4.03 19.98 -9.01
N SER A 32 3.59 18.74 -9.29
CA SER A 32 2.28 18.45 -9.87
C SER A 32 1.75 17.08 -9.41
N ALA A 33 0.48 16.79 -9.71
CA ALA A 33 -0.08 15.45 -9.60
C ALA A 33 0.48 14.53 -10.69
N SER A 34 1.69 14.02 -10.46
CA SER A 34 2.39 13.17 -11.41
C SER A 34 1.67 11.82 -11.57
N LEU A 35 1.50 11.42 -12.82
CA LEU A 35 0.97 10.12 -13.20
C LEU A 35 2.08 9.11 -13.53
N ALA A 36 3.34 9.42 -13.21
CA ALA A 36 4.46 8.50 -13.37
C ALA A 36 4.24 7.27 -12.47
N ASN A 37 4.31 6.07 -13.04
CA ASN A 37 4.29 4.87 -12.24
C ASN A 37 5.69 4.62 -11.66
N MET A 38 5.78 4.58 -10.34
CA MET A 38 6.99 4.30 -9.57
C MET A 38 7.05 2.86 -9.06
N GLY A 39 6.08 2.02 -9.42
CA GLY A 39 6.12 0.57 -9.18
C GLY A 39 7.05 -0.16 -10.15
N SER A 40 7.11 -1.48 -10.05
CA SER A 40 7.96 -2.31 -10.91
C SER A 40 7.51 -2.35 -12.38
N VAL A 41 6.23 -2.09 -12.66
CA VAL A 41 5.73 -1.92 -14.04
C VAL A 41 6.14 -0.52 -14.51
N SER A 42 7.01 -0.42 -15.52
CA SER A 42 7.42 0.89 -16.02
C SER A 42 6.30 1.59 -16.80
N GLY A 43 6.34 2.92 -16.83
CA GLY A 43 5.49 3.76 -17.67
C GLY A 43 4.81 4.90 -16.93
N THR A 44 4.01 5.65 -17.66
CA THR A 44 3.25 6.79 -17.13
C THR A 44 1.77 6.55 -17.40
N ALA A 45 0.95 6.64 -16.37
CA ALA A 45 -0.49 6.59 -16.52
C ALA A 45 -0.99 7.84 -17.26
N THR A 46 -2.13 7.72 -17.93
CA THR A 46 -2.66 8.81 -18.76
C THR A 46 -4.03 9.24 -18.27
N ALA A 47 -4.19 10.51 -17.92
CA ALA A 47 -5.50 11.12 -17.74
C ALA A 47 -6.18 11.32 -19.10
N VAL A 48 -7.38 10.77 -19.26
CA VAL A 48 -8.17 10.83 -20.49
C VAL A 48 -9.54 11.41 -20.22
N THR A 49 -10.07 12.17 -21.17
CA THR A 49 -11.45 12.66 -21.15
C THR A 49 -12.43 11.51 -21.33
N GLY A 50 -13.59 11.59 -20.69
CA GLY A 50 -14.67 10.64 -20.90
C GLY A 50 -15.40 10.86 -22.23
N GLY A 51 -16.22 9.88 -22.62
CA GLY A 51 -17.09 10.01 -23.80
C GLY A 51 -17.93 11.31 -23.80
N GLY A 52 -18.16 11.94 -24.94
CA GLY A 52 -18.97 13.17 -24.97
C GLY A 52 -18.40 14.36 -24.20
N GLY A 53 -17.10 14.35 -23.84
CA GLY A 53 -16.38 15.53 -23.33
C GLY A 53 -16.27 15.67 -21.82
N GLY A 54 -16.50 14.60 -21.03
CA GLY A 54 -16.28 14.66 -19.59
C GLY A 54 -14.83 14.97 -19.24
N ALA A 55 -14.63 15.89 -18.30
CA ALA A 55 -13.31 16.41 -17.94
C ALA A 55 -12.37 15.30 -17.47
N ALA A 56 -11.13 15.30 -17.97
CA ALA A 56 -10.06 14.44 -17.48
C ALA A 56 -9.77 14.75 -16.00
N PRO A 57 -9.26 13.77 -15.23
CA PRO A 57 -8.74 14.04 -13.89
C PRO A 57 -7.64 15.10 -13.92
N THR A 58 -7.51 15.86 -12.83
CA THR A 58 -6.62 17.02 -12.74
C THR A 58 -5.95 17.11 -11.38
N ALA A 59 -4.80 17.77 -11.30
CA ALA A 59 -4.12 18.02 -10.04
C ALA A 59 -4.98 18.84 -9.05
N SER A 60 -4.83 18.54 -7.77
CA SER A 60 -5.48 19.24 -6.66
C SER A 60 -4.53 19.37 -5.49
N THR A 61 -4.66 20.46 -4.73
CA THR A 61 -3.88 20.72 -3.50
C THR A 61 -4.54 20.23 -2.22
N SER A 62 -5.77 19.70 -2.31
CA SER A 62 -6.34 18.89 -1.23
C SER A 62 -5.61 17.56 -1.21
N VAL A 63 -4.84 17.26 -0.16
CA VAL A 63 -3.99 16.06 -0.06
C VAL A 63 -4.35 15.21 1.14
N ALA A 64 -3.99 13.93 1.09
CA ALA A 64 -4.16 13.04 2.23
C ALA A 64 -3.25 13.45 3.40
N PRO A 65 -3.69 13.23 4.65
CA PRO A 65 -2.96 13.71 5.82
C PRO A 65 -1.62 12.98 6.03
N ASN A 66 -0.59 13.72 6.44
CA ASN A 66 0.71 13.22 6.91
C ASN A 66 1.54 12.42 5.89
N LEU A 67 1.18 12.45 4.61
CA LEU A 67 1.98 11.84 3.54
C LEU A 67 3.16 12.70 3.09
N GLY A 68 3.23 13.95 3.54
CA GLY A 68 4.17 14.94 3.01
C GLY A 68 3.88 15.36 1.57
N SER A 69 2.77 14.91 0.97
CA SER A 69 2.37 15.27 -0.38
C SER A 69 1.83 16.72 -0.45
N THR A 70 1.97 17.32 -1.62
CA THR A 70 1.47 18.66 -1.98
C THR A 70 0.36 18.61 -3.01
N TYR A 71 0.25 17.49 -3.74
CA TYR A 71 -0.78 17.25 -4.73
C TYR A 71 -1.47 15.91 -4.52
N SER A 72 -2.70 15.85 -5.02
CA SER A 72 -3.49 14.64 -5.25
C SER A 72 -4.16 14.74 -6.60
N GLU A 73 -4.78 13.65 -7.06
CA GLU A 73 -5.54 13.64 -8.31
C GLU A 73 -7.03 13.82 -8.04
N ARG A 74 -7.63 14.85 -8.64
CA ARG A 74 -9.06 15.17 -8.55
C ARG A 74 -9.83 14.53 -9.69
N PHE A 75 -10.87 13.81 -9.33
CA PHE A 75 -11.87 13.25 -10.22
C PHE A 75 -13.17 14.06 -10.07
N THR A 76 -13.63 14.64 -11.18
CA THR A 76 -14.90 15.36 -11.19
C THR A 76 -16.04 14.34 -11.26
N GLY A 77 -16.91 14.36 -10.25
CA GLY A 77 -18.08 13.50 -10.21
C GLY A 77 -18.98 13.75 -11.42
N SER A 78 -19.19 12.72 -12.23
CA SER A 78 -20.17 12.67 -13.30
C SER A 78 -20.88 11.32 -13.28
N GLY A 79 -22.21 11.33 -13.40
CA GLY A 79 -23.00 10.11 -13.54
C GLY A 79 -22.79 9.40 -14.89
N VAL A 80 -22.28 10.12 -15.89
CA VAL A 80 -22.05 9.61 -17.24
C VAL A 80 -20.74 10.14 -17.81
N ASN A 81 -20.04 9.29 -18.55
CA ASN A 81 -18.87 9.63 -19.34
C ASN A 81 -17.83 10.55 -18.69
N ALA A 82 -17.36 10.25 -17.48
CA ALA A 82 -16.33 11.06 -16.83
C ALA A 82 -14.91 10.74 -17.33
N GLY A 83 -13.97 11.66 -17.11
CA GLY A 83 -12.57 11.33 -17.31
C GLY A 83 -12.05 10.27 -16.35
N THR A 84 -10.96 9.62 -16.74
CA THR A 84 -10.32 8.55 -15.99
C THR A 84 -8.81 8.62 -16.11
N VAL A 85 -8.08 7.96 -15.22
CA VAL A 85 -6.64 7.70 -15.38
C VAL A 85 -6.46 6.25 -15.82
N VAL A 86 -5.73 6.02 -16.92
CA VAL A 86 -5.45 4.68 -17.46
C VAL A 86 -4.04 4.25 -17.06
N LEU A 87 -3.92 3.10 -16.39
CA LEU A 87 -2.62 2.59 -15.95
C LEU A 87 -1.81 1.99 -17.12
N PRO A 88 -0.48 2.23 -17.16
CA PRO A 88 0.36 1.73 -18.24
C PRO A 88 0.49 0.19 -18.18
N SER A 89 0.59 -0.45 -19.34
CA SER A 89 0.77 -1.91 -19.49
C SER A 89 -0.30 -2.77 -18.78
N SER A 90 -1.38 -2.17 -18.34
CA SER A 90 -2.39 -2.79 -17.48
C SER A 90 -3.40 -3.64 -18.25
N THR A 91 -3.15 -3.95 -19.52
CA THR A 91 -3.93 -4.91 -20.32
C THR A 91 -3.46 -6.35 -20.09
N THR A 92 -2.20 -6.53 -19.67
CA THR A 92 -1.58 -7.83 -19.36
C THR A 92 -1.16 -7.95 -17.90
N GLU A 93 -0.76 -6.84 -17.28
CA GLU A 93 -0.32 -6.81 -15.89
C GLU A 93 -1.47 -6.83 -14.88
N PHE A 94 -1.16 -7.29 -13.66
CA PHE A 94 -2.05 -7.25 -12.50
C PHE A 94 -3.42 -7.91 -12.77
N ARG A 95 -3.37 -9.20 -13.08
CA ARG A 95 -4.53 -10.06 -13.33
C ARG A 95 -4.75 -11.02 -12.17
N LEU A 96 -6.00 -11.39 -11.93
CA LEU A 96 -6.43 -12.36 -10.91
C LEU A 96 -6.98 -13.65 -11.55
N SER A 97 -6.42 -14.04 -12.69
CA SER A 97 -6.83 -15.16 -13.52
C SER A 97 -6.39 -16.55 -13.07
N SER A 98 -5.62 -16.68 -11.98
CA SER A 98 -5.26 -17.97 -11.37
C SER A 98 -5.54 -17.99 -9.87
N SER A 99 -5.68 -19.19 -9.30
CA SER A 99 -5.90 -19.38 -7.86
C SER A 99 -4.69 -19.11 -6.99
N SER A 100 -3.50 -18.97 -7.58
CA SER A 100 -2.28 -18.57 -6.87
C SER A 100 -2.11 -17.06 -6.80
N GLN A 101 -2.86 -16.29 -7.58
CA GLN A 101 -2.69 -14.85 -7.66
C GLN A 101 -3.27 -14.15 -6.44
N LYS A 102 -2.53 -13.12 -6.04
CA LYS A 102 -2.84 -12.27 -4.90
C LYS A 102 -2.83 -10.82 -5.35
N MET A 103 -3.45 -9.97 -4.56
CA MET A 103 -3.50 -8.55 -4.80
C MET A 103 -3.66 -7.80 -3.48
N THR A 104 -3.04 -6.63 -3.43
CA THR A 104 -3.50 -5.53 -2.59
C THR A 104 -3.62 -4.29 -3.43
N LEU A 105 -4.71 -3.56 -3.29
CA LEU A 105 -4.83 -2.18 -3.74
C LEU A 105 -5.07 -1.30 -2.52
N SER A 106 -4.30 -0.23 -2.41
CA SER A 106 -4.44 0.78 -1.37
C SER A 106 -4.38 2.17 -1.99
N THR A 107 -5.26 3.07 -1.56
CA THR A 107 -5.18 4.49 -1.93
C THR A 107 -5.95 5.32 -0.91
N TRP A 108 -5.48 6.53 -0.65
CA TRP A 108 -6.27 7.50 0.08
C TRP A 108 -7.34 8.06 -0.84
N VAL A 109 -8.58 8.09 -0.37
CA VAL A 109 -9.73 8.64 -1.10
C VAL A 109 -10.40 9.72 -0.27
N TYR A 110 -10.62 10.88 -0.87
CA TYR A 110 -11.56 11.89 -0.37
C TYR A 110 -12.84 11.78 -1.18
N TRP A 111 -13.85 11.10 -0.65
CA TRP A 111 -15.11 10.89 -1.37
C TRP A 111 -16.14 11.96 -0.97
N ASN A 112 -16.68 12.72 -1.91
CA ASN A 112 -17.67 13.78 -1.64
C ASN A 112 -19.11 13.24 -1.47
N GLY A 113 -19.29 11.92 -1.49
CA GLY A 113 -20.62 11.31 -1.55
C GLY A 113 -21.09 11.01 -2.97
N ALA A 114 -22.14 10.20 -3.07
CA ALA A 114 -22.76 9.83 -4.34
C ALA A 114 -23.46 11.02 -4.99
N LEU A 115 -23.52 11.02 -6.32
CA LEU A 115 -24.23 12.07 -7.07
C LEU A 115 -25.75 11.86 -7.05
N ALA A 116 -26.20 10.63 -6.84
CA ALA A 116 -27.61 10.25 -6.72
C ALA A 116 -27.74 8.95 -5.92
N ALA A 117 -28.94 8.71 -5.38
CA ALA A 117 -29.27 7.45 -4.72
C ALA A 117 -29.08 6.26 -5.69
N GLY A 118 -28.50 5.18 -5.19
CA GLY A 118 -28.14 3.97 -5.94
C GLY A 118 -26.91 4.13 -6.86
N GLN A 119 -26.33 5.33 -6.97
CA GLN A 119 -25.19 5.55 -7.85
C GLN A 119 -23.86 5.20 -7.16
N LEU A 120 -23.04 4.42 -7.86
CA LEU A 120 -21.68 4.10 -7.42
C LEU A 120 -20.72 5.26 -7.67
N SER A 121 -19.60 5.28 -6.97
CA SER A 121 -18.41 6.09 -7.27
C SER A 121 -17.24 5.16 -7.55
N GLY A 122 -16.72 5.16 -8.78
CA GLY A 122 -15.63 4.27 -9.17
C GLY A 122 -14.31 4.61 -8.49
N VAL A 123 -13.54 3.61 -8.07
CA VAL A 123 -12.17 3.78 -7.55
C VAL A 123 -11.18 3.21 -8.55
N VAL A 124 -11.39 1.96 -8.97
CA VAL A 124 -10.59 1.30 -10.01
C VAL A 124 -11.43 0.26 -10.74
N ASN A 125 -11.18 0.06 -12.03
CA ASN A 125 -11.96 -0.85 -12.84
C ASN A 125 -11.17 -1.43 -14.03
N ASN A 126 -11.26 -2.74 -14.20
CA ASN A 126 -11.15 -3.42 -15.50
C ASN A 126 -12.30 -4.42 -15.73
N TYR A 127 -13.39 -4.31 -14.94
CA TYR A 127 -14.54 -5.19 -15.07
C TYR A 127 -15.30 -4.92 -16.36
N VAL A 128 -15.63 -6.00 -17.07
CA VAL A 128 -16.44 -6.00 -18.30
C VAL A 128 -17.72 -6.78 -18.02
N SER A 129 -18.85 -6.09 -17.98
CA SER A 129 -20.16 -6.69 -17.72
C SER A 129 -20.60 -7.66 -18.81
N ALA A 130 -20.35 -7.32 -20.09
CA ALA A 130 -20.79 -8.12 -21.24
C ALA A 130 -20.20 -9.54 -21.25
N SER A 131 -18.96 -9.70 -20.77
CA SER A 131 -18.28 -11.00 -20.67
C SER A 131 -18.16 -11.50 -19.24
N ASN A 132 -18.72 -10.78 -18.27
CA ASN A 132 -18.55 -11.00 -16.83
C ASN A 132 -17.11 -11.39 -16.45
N SER A 133 -16.16 -10.50 -16.77
CA SER A 133 -14.73 -10.71 -16.59
C SER A 133 -14.06 -9.50 -15.95
N GLY A 134 -12.89 -9.69 -15.35
CA GLY A 134 -12.15 -8.66 -14.64
C GLY A 134 -12.72 -8.38 -13.25
N TRP A 135 -12.37 -7.22 -12.71
CA TRP A 135 -12.77 -6.78 -11.38
C TRP A 135 -12.82 -5.25 -11.28
N GLY A 136 -13.46 -4.75 -10.23
CA GLY A 136 -13.51 -3.32 -9.98
C GLY A 136 -13.87 -3.01 -8.54
N ILE A 137 -13.28 -1.93 -8.03
CA ILE A 137 -13.55 -1.39 -6.70
C ILE A 137 -14.30 -0.07 -6.87
N SER A 138 -15.36 0.09 -6.10
CA SER A 138 -16.21 1.28 -6.09
C SER A 138 -16.70 1.56 -4.68
N ILE A 139 -17.20 2.77 -4.45
CA ILE A 139 -17.91 3.15 -3.23
C ILE A 139 -19.40 3.20 -3.56
N THR A 140 -20.25 2.60 -2.73
CA THR A 140 -21.71 2.64 -2.91
C THR A 140 -22.28 3.99 -2.51
N ASP A 141 -23.56 4.21 -2.76
CA ASP A 141 -24.25 5.44 -2.39
C ASP A 141 -24.33 5.66 -0.87
N VAL A 142 -24.20 4.59 -0.10
CA VAL A 142 -24.13 4.60 1.38
C VAL A 142 -22.70 4.48 1.92
N GLY A 143 -21.69 4.51 1.05
CA GLY A 143 -20.28 4.53 1.44
C GLY A 143 -19.62 3.16 1.62
N GLU A 144 -20.31 2.04 1.40
CA GLU A 144 -19.67 0.72 1.44
C GLU A 144 -18.63 0.59 0.33
N ILE A 145 -17.53 -0.10 0.60
CA ILE A 145 -16.56 -0.50 -0.42
C ILE A 145 -17.13 -1.72 -1.14
N ARG A 146 -17.34 -1.60 -2.44
CA ARG A 146 -17.87 -2.66 -3.30
C ARG A 146 -16.82 -3.20 -4.25
N PHE A 147 -16.64 -4.51 -4.22
CA PHE A 147 -15.85 -5.28 -5.18
C PHE A 147 -16.77 -5.98 -6.17
N ASN A 148 -16.72 -5.59 -7.44
CA ASN A 148 -17.36 -6.29 -8.55
C ASN A 148 -16.35 -7.23 -9.19
N TYR A 149 -16.76 -8.44 -9.58
CA TYR A 149 -15.84 -9.41 -10.17
C TYR A 149 -16.52 -10.36 -11.14
N GLY A 150 -15.75 -10.77 -12.13
CA GLY A 150 -16.17 -11.65 -13.19
C GLY A 150 -15.70 -13.08 -13.01
N THR A 151 -16.59 -14.04 -13.27
CA THR A 151 -16.29 -15.48 -13.25
C THR A 151 -16.53 -16.14 -14.61
N GLY A 152 -16.81 -15.35 -15.66
CA GLY A 152 -17.14 -15.84 -17.00
C GLY A 152 -18.54 -16.48 -17.11
N THR A 153 -19.37 -16.35 -16.07
CA THR A 153 -20.75 -16.86 -16.02
C THR A 153 -21.76 -15.73 -16.24
N SER A 154 -23.03 -16.05 -16.46
CA SER A 154 -24.10 -15.05 -16.69
C SER A 154 -24.49 -14.22 -15.47
N SER A 155 -23.97 -14.52 -14.27
CA SER A 155 -24.32 -13.85 -13.02
C SER A 155 -23.35 -12.71 -12.67
N THR A 156 -23.88 -11.52 -12.36
CA THR A 156 -23.07 -10.42 -11.80
C THR A 156 -22.64 -10.77 -10.38
N ASN A 157 -21.32 -10.83 -10.14
CA ASN A 157 -20.81 -11.07 -8.79
C ASN A 157 -20.32 -9.77 -8.15
N ARG A 158 -20.79 -9.50 -6.93
CA ARG A 158 -20.38 -8.33 -6.15
C ARG A 158 -20.38 -8.65 -4.65
N LYS A 159 -19.45 -8.05 -3.91
CA LYS A 159 -19.42 -8.05 -2.43
C LYS A 159 -19.23 -6.62 -1.93
N SER A 160 -19.87 -6.28 -0.82
CA SER A 160 -19.69 -5.01 -0.12
C SER A 160 -19.03 -5.26 1.23
N SER A 161 -18.26 -4.28 1.72
CA SER A 161 -17.84 -4.22 3.12
C SER A 161 -19.01 -4.05 4.07
N THR A 162 -18.85 -4.42 5.35
CA THR A 162 -19.89 -4.19 6.38
C THR A 162 -19.87 -2.78 6.95
N GLY A 163 -18.76 -2.06 6.80
CA GLY A 163 -18.61 -0.66 7.14
C GLY A 163 -18.58 0.24 5.91
N ALA A 164 -18.60 1.54 6.14
CA ALA A 164 -18.63 2.56 5.11
C ALA A 164 -17.45 3.54 5.23
N VAL A 165 -16.97 4.05 4.10
CA VAL A 165 -16.15 5.26 4.04
C VAL A 165 -17.05 6.47 4.26
N VAL A 166 -16.54 7.46 5.00
CA VAL A 166 -17.31 8.66 5.36
C VAL A 166 -17.10 9.73 4.29
N ALA A 167 -18.20 10.29 3.79
CA ALA A 167 -18.13 11.37 2.82
C ALA A 167 -17.48 12.63 3.42
N GLY A 168 -16.72 13.37 2.61
CA GLY A 168 -16.03 14.59 3.02
C GLY A 168 -14.80 14.36 3.90
N GLN A 169 -14.28 13.13 3.97
CA GLN A 169 -13.10 12.79 4.76
C GLN A 169 -12.11 11.96 3.93
N TRP A 170 -10.81 12.20 4.14
CA TRP A 170 -9.76 11.32 3.65
C TRP A 170 -9.82 9.99 4.38
N THR A 171 -9.94 8.91 3.61
CA THR A 171 -9.93 7.54 4.12
C THR A 171 -8.90 6.73 3.34
N LEU A 172 -7.99 6.03 4.03
CA LEU A 172 -7.20 5.00 3.36
C LEU A 172 -8.11 3.81 3.07
N LEU A 173 -8.45 3.61 1.80
CA LEU A 173 -9.22 2.48 1.31
C LEU A 173 -8.26 1.40 0.85
N THR A 174 -8.36 0.20 1.42
CA THR A 174 -7.54 -0.94 1.02
C THR A 174 -8.40 -2.17 0.76
N VAL A 175 -8.11 -2.89 -0.33
CA VAL A 175 -8.73 -4.17 -0.66
C VAL A 175 -7.63 -5.20 -0.92
N THR A 176 -7.71 -6.33 -0.22
CA THR A 176 -6.79 -7.45 -0.42
C THR A 176 -7.53 -8.65 -1.02
N TRP A 177 -6.88 -9.35 -1.94
CA TRP A 177 -7.32 -10.61 -2.50
C TRP A 177 -6.22 -11.67 -2.36
N ASP A 178 -6.55 -12.84 -1.81
CA ASP A 178 -5.68 -14.02 -1.82
C ASP A 178 -6.45 -15.24 -2.35
N GLY A 179 -6.28 -15.55 -3.64
CA GLY A 179 -6.99 -16.63 -4.33
C GLY A 179 -6.75 -18.03 -3.75
N SER A 180 -5.70 -18.19 -2.92
CA SER A 180 -5.38 -19.45 -2.24
C SER A 180 -6.24 -19.70 -0.99
N LYS A 181 -7.01 -18.71 -0.54
CA LYS A 181 -7.84 -18.77 0.67
C LYS A 181 -9.32 -19.00 0.35
N ALA A 182 -10.03 -19.62 1.28
CA ALA A 182 -11.49 -19.80 1.20
C ALA A 182 -12.27 -18.46 1.22
N ASN A 183 -11.75 -17.48 1.95
CA ASN A 183 -12.23 -16.10 1.98
C ASN A 183 -11.15 -15.21 1.35
N PRO A 184 -11.10 -15.11 0.01
CA PRO A 184 -10.00 -14.45 -0.66
C PRO A 184 -10.04 -12.93 -0.48
N LEU A 185 -11.23 -12.35 -0.32
CA LEU A 185 -11.45 -10.90 -0.31
C LEU A 185 -11.55 -10.34 1.11
N THR A 186 -10.80 -9.28 1.41
CA THR A 186 -10.94 -8.49 2.65
C THR A 186 -10.92 -7.00 2.33
N PHE A 187 -11.81 -6.26 3.00
CA PHE A 187 -11.93 -4.81 2.89
C PHE A 187 -11.33 -4.13 4.12
N TYR A 188 -10.74 -2.96 3.93
CA TYR A 188 -10.23 -2.13 5.02
C TYR A 188 -10.54 -0.65 4.79
N ALA A 189 -10.77 0.07 5.88
CA ALA A 189 -10.79 1.52 5.91
C ALA A 189 -9.92 2.00 7.08
N ASN A 190 -9.00 2.94 6.80
CA ASN A 190 -8.06 3.48 7.78
C ASN A 190 -7.28 2.37 8.54
N GLY A 191 -6.86 1.35 7.78
CA GLY A 191 -6.09 0.23 8.31
C GLY A 191 -6.88 -0.79 9.14
N LEU A 192 -8.20 -0.60 9.33
CA LEU A 192 -9.07 -1.49 10.08
C LEU A 192 -9.89 -2.37 9.14
N SER A 193 -9.99 -3.66 9.43
CA SER A 193 -10.78 -4.59 8.61
C SER A 193 -12.27 -4.30 8.73
N LEU A 194 -12.95 -4.26 7.58
CA LEU A 194 -14.40 -4.19 7.44
C LEU A 194 -15.01 -5.56 7.05
N GLY A 195 -14.31 -6.64 7.40
CA GLY A 195 -14.71 -8.02 7.16
C GLY A 195 -14.04 -8.66 5.94
N SER A 196 -13.96 -9.98 5.99
CA SER A 196 -13.56 -10.84 4.88
C SER A 196 -14.77 -11.58 4.33
N THR A 197 -14.76 -11.90 3.04
CA THR A 197 -15.92 -12.49 2.38
C THR A 197 -15.57 -13.65 1.46
N ALA A 198 -16.34 -14.73 1.57
CA ALA A 198 -16.33 -15.81 0.59
C ALA A 198 -16.89 -15.31 -0.74
N THR A 199 -16.10 -15.44 -1.80
CA THR A 199 -16.50 -15.08 -3.17
C THR A 199 -17.04 -16.27 -3.95
N GLY A 200 -16.77 -17.50 -3.46
CA GLY A 200 -17.01 -18.74 -4.20
C GLY A 200 -16.07 -18.92 -5.40
N ALA A 201 -15.09 -18.02 -5.58
CA ALA A 201 -14.16 -18.00 -6.70
C ALA A 201 -12.73 -17.81 -6.19
N SER A 202 -11.83 -18.72 -6.55
CA SER A 202 -10.40 -18.61 -6.27
C SER A 202 -9.63 -17.88 -7.37
N SER A 203 -10.21 -17.78 -8.58
CA SER A 203 -9.72 -16.98 -9.70
C SER A 203 -10.86 -16.24 -10.39
N LEU A 204 -10.52 -15.22 -11.16
CA LEU A 204 -11.44 -14.37 -11.91
C LEU A 204 -11.25 -14.58 -13.41
N ALA A 205 -12.32 -14.46 -14.18
CA ALA A 205 -12.22 -14.48 -15.64
C ALA A 205 -11.40 -13.26 -16.09
N SER A 206 -10.40 -13.46 -16.95
CA SER A 206 -9.55 -12.38 -17.43
C SER A 206 -10.17 -11.65 -18.64
N ASN A 207 -9.67 -10.44 -18.90
CA ASN A 207 -9.92 -9.69 -20.13
C ASN A 207 -8.73 -8.79 -20.46
N ALA A 208 -8.82 -8.13 -21.62
CA ALA A 208 -7.81 -7.20 -22.12
C ALA A 208 -8.16 -5.72 -21.89
N GLU A 209 -9.18 -5.41 -21.08
CA GLU A 209 -9.46 -4.02 -20.74
C GLU A 209 -8.32 -3.46 -19.88
N PRO A 210 -7.87 -2.22 -20.15
CA PRO A 210 -6.90 -1.58 -19.29
C PRO A 210 -7.51 -1.28 -17.92
N ILE A 211 -6.68 -1.24 -16.88
CA ILE A 211 -7.08 -0.81 -15.56
C ILE A 211 -7.24 0.72 -15.57
N ARG A 212 -8.43 1.17 -15.16
CA ARG A 212 -8.86 2.57 -15.14
C ARG A 212 -9.15 3.01 -13.72
N LEU A 213 -8.69 4.18 -13.31
CA LEU A 213 -8.98 4.77 -12.02
C LEU A 213 -10.17 5.72 -12.09
N GLY A 214 -10.97 5.77 -11.03
CA GLY A 214 -12.01 6.77 -10.85
C GLY A 214 -13.28 6.53 -11.66
N VAL A 215 -13.52 5.33 -12.22
CA VAL A 215 -14.74 4.98 -12.99
C VAL A 215 -15.18 3.54 -12.70
N THR A 216 -16.45 3.19 -12.91
CA THR A 216 -16.96 1.82 -12.66
C THR A 216 -17.06 0.95 -13.92
N THR A 217 -16.78 1.48 -15.10
CA THR A 217 -16.91 0.75 -16.38
C THR A 217 -15.91 1.25 -17.42
N ALA A 218 -15.68 0.44 -18.47
CA ALA A 218 -14.89 0.83 -19.63
C ALA A 218 -15.48 2.04 -20.39
N SER A 219 -16.81 2.18 -20.37
CA SER A 219 -17.52 3.34 -20.93
C SER A 219 -17.55 4.55 -20.00
N THR A 220 -16.71 4.57 -18.96
CA THR A 220 -16.49 5.73 -18.07
C THR A 220 -17.74 6.23 -17.32
N TYR A 221 -18.63 5.32 -16.93
CA TYR A 221 -19.78 5.66 -16.07
C TYR A 221 -19.36 5.79 -14.59
N ASN A 222 -20.16 6.55 -13.84
CA ASN A 222 -20.12 6.64 -12.38
C ASN A 222 -18.72 6.98 -11.83
N SER A 223 -18.22 8.17 -12.14
CA SER A 223 -16.88 8.52 -11.65
C SER A 223 -16.80 8.72 -10.16
N LEU A 224 -15.57 8.65 -9.63
CA LEU A 224 -15.28 9.20 -8.32
C LEU A 224 -15.70 10.67 -8.32
N ASN A 225 -16.53 11.04 -7.36
CA ASN A 225 -16.76 12.42 -6.96
C ASN A 225 -15.79 12.73 -5.81
N GLY A 226 -14.58 13.23 -6.10
CA GLY A 226 -13.56 13.31 -5.06
C GLY A 226 -12.12 13.38 -5.53
N ASN A 227 -11.21 13.00 -4.62
CA ASN A 227 -9.77 12.96 -4.86
C ASN A 227 -9.18 11.60 -4.50
N MET A 228 -8.08 11.23 -5.16
CA MET A 228 -7.23 10.11 -4.79
C MET A 228 -5.80 10.58 -4.54
N ASP A 229 -5.14 9.98 -3.55
CA ASP A 229 -3.74 10.22 -3.22
C ASP A 229 -3.05 8.87 -2.93
N ASP A 230 -1.74 8.78 -3.18
CA ASP A 230 -0.86 7.67 -2.81
C ASP A 230 -1.43 6.27 -3.18
N LEU A 231 -1.73 6.07 -4.47
CA LEU A 231 -2.21 4.78 -4.98
C LEU A 231 -1.06 3.78 -5.07
N ALA A 232 -1.23 2.63 -4.45
CA ALA A 232 -0.32 1.50 -4.58
C ALA A 232 -1.05 0.18 -4.83
N MET A 233 -0.46 -0.66 -5.67
CA MET A 233 -0.98 -1.96 -6.08
C MET A 233 0.12 -3.00 -6.02
N TRP A 234 -0.04 -4.00 -5.16
CA TRP A 234 0.89 -5.12 -4.97
C TRP A 234 0.35 -6.41 -5.55
N ASP A 235 1.23 -7.25 -6.10
CA ASP A 235 0.92 -8.63 -6.53
C ASP A 235 0.75 -9.62 -5.37
N THR A 236 0.63 -9.09 -4.16
CA THR A 236 0.67 -9.79 -2.90
C THR A 236 -0.48 -9.32 -2.02
N ALA A 237 -1.07 -10.24 -1.26
CA ALA A 237 -2.07 -9.92 -0.26
C ALA A 237 -1.38 -9.49 1.02
N LEU A 238 -1.30 -8.18 1.27
CA LEU A 238 -0.74 -7.62 2.49
C LEU A 238 -1.53 -8.13 3.70
N GLY A 239 -0.81 -8.42 4.78
CA GLY A 239 -1.39 -8.81 6.06
C GLY A 239 -2.03 -7.62 6.78
N ALA A 240 -2.85 -7.92 7.79
CA ALA A 240 -3.54 -6.88 8.57
C ALA A 240 -2.55 -5.89 9.24
N GLY A 241 -1.38 -6.35 9.68
CA GLY A 241 -0.34 -5.48 10.24
C GLY A 241 0.26 -4.54 9.22
N GLU A 242 0.56 -5.02 8.02
CA GLU A 242 1.07 -4.20 6.91
C GLU A 242 0.03 -3.15 6.48
N VAL A 243 -1.23 -3.56 6.31
CA VAL A 243 -2.33 -2.64 5.95
C VAL A 243 -2.56 -1.58 7.02
N ARG A 244 -2.47 -1.93 8.29
CA ARG A 244 -2.61 -0.98 9.39
C ARG A 244 -1.39 -0.04 9.49
N ALA A 245 -0.19 -0.53 9.20
CA ALA A 245 1.02 0.28 9.18
C ALA A 245 1.01 1.38 8.10
N LEU A 246 0.34 1.16 6.96
CA LEU A 246 0.13 2.19 5.93
C LEU A 246 -0.59 3.46 6.44
N VAL A 247 -1.24 3.40 7.62
CA VAL A 247 -1.90 4.55 8.25
C VAL A 247 -1.15 5.04 9.49
N THR A 248 -0.72 4.12 10.33
CA THR A 248 -0.10 4.48 11.62
C THR A 248 1.30 5.06 11.41
N ALA A 249 2.06 4.58 10.42
CA ALA A 249 3.38 5.09 10.11
C ALA A 249 3.32 6.56 9.65
N PRO A 250 2.55 6.97 8.62
CA PRO A 250 2.42 8.39 8.28
C PRO A 250 2.04 9.29 9.45
N THR A 251 1.17 8.80 10.35
CA THR A 251 0.71 9.58 11.51
C THR A 251 1.85 9.91 12.49
N LEU A 252 2.82 9.02 12.65
CA LEU A 252 3.97 9.23 13.53
C LEU A 252 5.21 9.77 12.78
N LEU A 253 5.35 9.37 11.52
CA LEU A 253 6.50 9.57 10.65
C LEU A 253 6.00 10.23 9.37
N ASN A 254 5.90 11.55 9.39
CA ASN A 254 5.40 12.32 8.25
C ASN A 254 6.23 12.03 6.99
N GLY A 255 5.58 11.73 5.86
CA GLY A 255 6.27 11.35 4.62
C GLY A 255 6.33 9.85 4.34
N TYR A 256 5.92 9.00 5.29
CA TYR A 256 5.95 7.54 5.15
C TYR A 256 4.77 7.01 4.31
N ASN A 257 4.72 7.44 3.06
CA ASN A 257 3.74 7.05 2.06
C ASN A 257 3.89 5.58 1.60
N ALA A 258 3.01 5.10 0.72
CA ALA A 258 3.00 3.70 0.29
C ALA A 258 4.33 3.26 -0.37
N GLY A 259 5.04 4.17 -1.04
CA GLY A 259 6.36 3.92 -1.61
C GLY A 259 7.42 3.64 -0.55
N VAL A 260 7.47 4.46 0.50
CA VAL A 260 8.35 4.24 1.67
C VAL A 260 7.96 2.95 2.39
N MET A 261 6.67 2.73 2.62
CA MET A 261 6.17 1.54 3.30
C MET A 261 6.50 0.26 2.53
N ASN A 262 6.48 0.29 1.20
CA ASN A 262 6.94 -0.83 0.40
C ASN A 262 8.41 -1.18 0.68
N GLN A 263 9.31 -0.20 0.81
CA GLN A 263 10.71 -0.46 1.18
C GLN A 263 10.81 -1.11 2.56
N LEU A 264 10.01 -0.64 3.52
CA LEU A 264 9.95 -1.21 4.86
C LEU A 264 9.40 -2.64 4.87
N PHE A 265 8.38 -2.94 4.06
CA PHE A 265 7.86 -4.30 3.91
C PHE A 265 8.88 -5.25 3.29
N LEU A 266 9.70 -4.78 2.33
CA LEU A 266 10.82 -5.57 1.80
C LEU A 266 11.88 -5.87 2.88
N VAL A 267 12.13 -4.93 3.79
CA VAL A 267 12.98 -5.19 4.97
C VAL A 267 12.33 -6.22 5.87
N ALA A 268 11.05 -6.04 6.20
CA ALA A 268 10.32 -6.92 7.12
C ALA A 268 10.20 -8.36 6.57
N GLY A 269 10.04 -8.52 5.25
CA GLY A 269 10.02 -9.81 4.55
C GLY A 269 11.40 -10.42 4.30
N GLY A 270 12.48 -9.67 4.55
CA GLY A 270 13.87 -10.16 4.44
C GLY A 270 14.42 -10.14 3.02
N THR A 271 13.69 -9.54 2.07
CA THR A 271 14.22 -9.22 0.75
C THR A 271 15.33 -8.17 0.84
N SER A 272 15.25 -7.27 1.81
CA SER A 272 16.32 -6.32 2.16
C SER A 272 16.73 -6.51 3.62
N SER A 273 18.02 -6.38 3.92
CA SER A 273 18.50 -6.49 5.31
C SER A 273 18.21 -5.23 6.13
N SER A 274 18.15 -4.08 5.46
CA SER A 274 17.87 -2.78 6.06
C SER A 274 17.36 -1.78 5.01
N ALA A 275 16.75 -0.69 5.47
CA ALA A 275 16.44 0.47 4.65
C ALA A 275 16.69 1.75 5.46
N THR A 276 17.44 2.69 4.89
CA THR A 276 17.60 4.03 5.46
C THR A 276 16.54 4.94 4.86
N ILE A 277 15.60 5.38 5.68
CA ILE A 277 14.53 6.32 5.32
C ILE A 277 14.73 7.57 6.17
N ASP A 278 14.94 8.72 5.53
CA ASP A 278 15.37 9.95 6.19
C ASP A 278 16.61 9.70 7.07
N ALA A 279 16.53 10.07 8.36
CA ALA A 279 17.58 9.86 9.35
C ALA A 279 17.43 8.54 10.15
N LEU A 280 16.59 7.60 9.68
CA LEU A 280 16.29 6.36 10.37
C LEU A 280 16.77 5.15 9.56
N ASN A 281 17.57 4.29 10.19
CA ASN A 281 17.92 2.99 9.61
C ASN A 281 17.02 1.90 10.19
N TRP A 282 16.15 1.37 9.34
CA TRP A 282 15.19 0.31 9.66
C TRP A 282 15.79 -1.07 9.43
N THR A 283 15.62 -1.96 10.40
CA THR A 283 16.00 -3.37 10.34
C THR A 283 14.89 -4.25 10.88
N GLN A 284 14.91 -5.54 10.52
CA GLN A 284 14.01 -6.52 11.13
C GLN A 284 14.17 -6.60 12.64
N ALA A 285 13.06 -6.84 13.32
CA ALA A 285 13.02 -7.10 14.75
C ALA A 285 12.01 -8.21 15.09
N THR A 286 12.35 -9.03 16.09
CA THR A 286 11.47 -10.04 16.69
C THR A 286 11.44 -9.84 18.21
N GLY A 287 10.43 -10.41 18.88
CA GLY A 287 10.25 -10.24 20.32
C GLY A 287 9.96 -8.79 20.72
N LEU A 288 9.26 -8.04 19.86
CA LEU A 288 8.89 -6.65 20.14
C LEU A 288 8.00 -6.57 21.40
N ASN A 289 8.27 -5.58 22.26
CA ASN A 289 7.35 -5.29 23.37
C ASN A 289 6.13 -4.54 22.84
N VAL A 290 5.02 -5.26 22.71
CA VAL A 290 3.76 -4.78 22.14
C VAL A 290 2.65 -4.60 23.18
N SER A 291 3.01 -4.48 24.46
CA SER A 291 2.04 -4.25 25.53
C SER A 291 1.23 -2.96 25.29
N GLY A 292 -0.09 -3.08 25.28
CA GLY A 292 -1.00 -1.96 25.00
C GLY A 292 -1.05 -1.52 23.54
N ARG A 293 -0.51 -2.32 22.61
CA ARG A 293 -0.47 -2.03 21.17
C ARG A 293 -1.30 -3.03 20.38
N SER A 294 -1.63 -2.65 19.16
CA SER A 294 -2.31 -3.50 18.17
C SER A 294 -1.36 -3.84 17.02
N LEU A 295 -1.63 -4.96 16.36
CA LEU A 295 -0.92 -5.35 15.14
C LEU A 295 -1.02 -4.22 14.10
N GLY A 296 0.12 -3.83 13.55
CA GLY A 296 0.28 -2.72 12.61
C GLY A 296 0.52 -1.35 13.24
N ASP A 297 0.62 -1.26 14.57
CA ASP A 297 0.99 -0.01 15.23
C ASP A 297 2.46 0.34 14.97
N THR A 298 2.69 1.65 14.77
CA THR A 298 4.01 2.27 14.72
C THR A 298 4.18 3.14 15.96
N TRP A 299 5.32 3.05 16.65
CA TRP A 299 5.54 3.81 17.88
C TRP A 299 6.99 4.18 18.11
N GLN A 300 7.20 5.16 18.99
CA GLN A 300 8.52 5.55 19.48
C GLN A 300 8.71 5.10 20.93
N SER A 301 9.90 4.61 21.27
CA SER A 301 10.29 4.28 22.65
C SER A 301 11.81 4.31 22.80
N GLY A 302 12.31 4.97 23.84
CA GLY A 302 13.76 4.99 24.14
C GLY A 302 14.62 5.56 23.00
N GLY A 303 14.10 6.52 22.22
CA GLY A 303 14.78 7.12 21.06
C GLY A 303 14.68 6.32 19.76
N ASN A 304 14.15 5.09 19.80
CA ASN A 304 13.95 4.25 18.63
C ASN A 304 12.50 4.27 18.15
N TYR A 305 12.31 3.91 16.88
CA TYR A 305 10.99 3.68 16.30
C TYR A 305 10.78 2.19 16.07
N TYR A 306 9.54 1.75 16.17
CA TYR A 306 9.16 0.35 16.05
C TYR A 306 7.87 0.23 15.26
N MET A 307 7.72 -0.88 14.56
CA MET A 307 6.52 -1.21 13.80
C MET A 307 6.20 -2.70 13.99
N TRP A 308 5.00 -3.02 14.46
CA TRP A 308 4.58 -4.41 14.64
C TRP A 308 3.82 -4.88 13.39
N LEU A 309 4.36 -5.84 12.64
CA LEU A 309 3.79 -6.22 11.34
C LEU A 309 3.20 -7.64 11.31
N SER A 310 3.70 -8.55 12.16
CA SER A 310 3.25 -9.94 12.21
C SER A 310 3.44 -10.59 13.58
N GLY A 311 2.88 -11.79 13.74
CA GLY A 311 2.91 -12.53 15.00
C GLY A 311 1.86 -12.05 16.00
N ASP A 312 1.87 -12.67 17.17
CA ASP A 312 1.03 -12.33 18.32
C ASP A 312 1.84 -11.60 19.40
N ALA A 313 1.22 -11.30 20.54
CA ALA A 313 1.90 -10.59 21.63
C ALA A 313 3.10 -11.35 22.23
N LEU A 314 3.21 -12.67 21.99
CA LEU A 314 4.31 -13.51 22.47
C LEU A 314 5.44 -13.62 21.44
N ASN A 315 5.11 -13.53 20.16
CA ASN A 315 6.03 -13.72 19.03
C ASN A 315 6.00 -12.51 18.07
N ALA A 316 5.88 -11.31 18.61
CA ALA A 316 5.72 -10.10 17.82
C ALA A 316 6.94 -9.83 16.95
N ALA A 317 6.72 -9.67 15.65
CA ALA A 317 7.74 -9.42 14.64
C ALA A 317 7.40 -8.20 13.78
N GLY A 318 8.42 -7.53 13.29
CA GLY A 318 8.28 -6.35 12.45
C GLY A 318 9.60 -5.63 12.31
N LEU A 319 9.62 -4.34 12.61
CA LEU A 319 10.78 -3.49 12.36
C LEU A 319 11.17 -2.67 13.58
N VAL A 320 12.46 -2.35 13.66
CA VAL A 320 13.03 -1.32 14.55
C VAL A 320 13.84 -0.34 13.71
N ALA A 321 13.75 0.94 14.03
CA ALA A 321 14.59 1.99 13.48
C ALA A 321 15.39 2.67 14.59
N THR A 322 16.67 2.90 14.30
CA THR A 322 17.57 3.70 15.12
C THR A 322 17.95 4.96 14.34
N SER A 323 18.19 6.06 15.04
CA SER A 323 18.75 7.26 14.41
C SER A 323 20.11 6.92 13.80
N VAL A 324 20.32 7.24 12.53
CA VAL A 324 21.64 7.18 11.92
C VAL A 324 22.50 8.28 12.56
N PRO A 325 23.63 7.96 13.20
CA PRO A 325 24.52 9.00 13.70
C PRO A 325 24.97 9.86 12.52
N GLU A 326 24.81 11.18 12.62
CA GLU A 326 25.39 12.12 11.66
C GLU A 326 26.87 11.77 11.44
N PRO A 327 27.40 11.78 10.21
CA PRO A 327 28.79 11.40 9.90
C PRO A 327 29.87 12.21 10.66
N GLY A 328 29.49 13.23 11.43
CA GLY A 328 30.36 13.95 12.37
C GLY A 328 30.50 13.35 13.78
N THR A 329 29.76 12.28 14.12
CA THR A 329 29.78 11.67 15.47
C THR A 329 30.37 10.26 15.46
N VAL A 330 31.39 10.01 14.64
CA VAL A 330 32.34 8.92 14.95
C VAL A 330 33.32 9.48 15.96
N VAL A 331 32.94 9.44 17.24
CA VAL A 331 33.91 9.65 18.32
C VAL A 331 34.92 8.51 18.22
N LEU A 332 36.17 8.90 18.02
CA LEU A 332 37.36 8.07 17.90
C LEU A 332 37.55 7.15 19.13
N LEU A 333 36.81 6.06 19.24
CA LEU A 333 37.10 4.96 20.17
C LEU A 333 38.06 3.99 19.47
N GLY A 334 39.27 4.48 19.26
CA GLY A 334 40.42 3.74 18.74
C GLY A 334 41.70 4.31 19.30
N LEU A 335 41.82 4.33 20.63
CA LEU A 335 43.06 4.69 21.32
C LEU A 335 43.81 3.42 21.75
N ALA A 336 45.11 3.43 21.49
CA ALA A 336 46.17 2.56 22.03
C ALA A 336 46.50 1.25 21.27
N ALA A 337 47.21 1.40 20.15
CA ALA A 337 48.30 0.48 19.82
C ALA A 337 49.42 1.23 19.07
N GLY A 338 50.44 1.67 19.84
CA GLY A 338 51.83 1.83 19.43
C GLY A 338 52.18 2.67 18.20
N VAL A 339 52.44 3.97 18.38
CA VAL A 339 53.48 4.65 17.59
C VAL A 339 54.48 5.24 18.58
N LEU A 340 55.52 4.45 18.82
CA LEU A 340 56.71 4.80 19.56
C LEU A 340 57.57 5.75 18.69
N LEU A 341 57.78 6.96 19.20
CA LEU A 341 58.96 7.83 19.03
C LEU A 341 59.51 8.10 17.62
N LEU A 342 59.34 9.34 17.13
CA LEU A 342 60.36 10.05 16.34
C LEU A 342 60.24 11.58 16.55
N ARG A 343 61.10 12.09 17.44
CA ARG A 343 61.44 13.52 17.71
C ARG A 343 62.82 13.45 18.38
N PHE A 344 63.91 14.15 18.04
CA PHE A 344 64.30 15.25 17.16
C PHE A 344 65.79 15.01 16.81
N SER A 345 66.37 15.52 15.72
CA SER A 345 66.97 16.87 15.74
C SER A 345 67.67 17.20 14.41
N ARG A 346 67.50 18.45 13.97
CA ARG A 346 68.40 19.15 13.03
C ARG A 346 69.35 20.03 13.85
N ARG A 347 70.66 19.97 13.57
CA ARG A 347 71.67 21.06 13.64
C ARG A 347 72.95 20.53 12.97
N ALA A 348 73.35 21.02 11.79
CA ALA A 348 74.21 22.18 11.48
C ALA A 348 75.70 21.83 11.29
N LYS A 349 76.18 22.09 10.06
CA LYS A 349 77.54 22.32 9.52
C LYS A 349 78.81 22.01 10.34
N ALA A 350 79.72 21.25 9.72
CA ALA A 350 81.02 21.73 9.23
C ALA A 350 81.35 20.97 7.94
#